data_AF-A0A969WGH1-F1
#
_entry.id   AF-A0A969WGH1-F1
#
_cell.length_a   1.000
_cell.length_b   1.000
_cell.length_c   1.000
_cell.angle_alpha   90.00
_cell.angle_beta   90.00
_cell.angle_gamma   90.00
#
_symmetry.space_group_name_H-M   'P 1'
#
loop_
_entity.id
_entity.type
_entity.pdbx_description
1 polymer ?
#
loop_
_entity_poly.entity_id
_entity_poly.type
_entity_poly.pdbx_seq_one_letter_code
_entity_poly.pdbx_strand_id
1 'polypeptide(L)'
;GRDGYAAGDYTFTFGGTSSATPLVAGLAALLLSVDGDLISDEVKKIMMETADKIDLAQGEYVNGHSPWYGHGRINAHRALMFAQEGETAVQPEVLFVEHRVNKPIGDLAETEDPIVFPLDVTIEEIEARFEIQHARPQDLRVGLESPDGRELPLLAGDADDQNRIVRVFRSTDEPGLFAPLLGASAQGEWHLKVVDEAAQEEGEIVKWGLAITYEPLLIQPSG
;
A
#
# COMPACT_ATOMS: atom_id res chain seq x y z
N GLY A 1 1.36 -33.65 52.22
CA GLY A 1 1.33 -32.41 53.01
C GLY A 1 0.33 -31.46 52.39
N ARG A 2 -0.49 -30.80 53.21
CA ARG A 2 -1.51 -29.81 52.82
C ARG A 2 -0.96 -28.38 53.03
N ASP A 3 0.22 -28.06 52.48
CA ASP A 3 0.90 -26.78 52.75
C ASP A 3 1.41 -26.08 51.47
N GLY A 4 0.64 -26.11 50.37
CA GLY A 4 1.07 -25.52 49.09
C GLY A 4 0.10 -24.54 48.42
N TYR A 5 -1.07 -24.27 49.02
CA TYR A 5 -2.07 -23.36 48.46
C TYR A 5 -2.48 -22.32 49.51
N ALA A 6 -1.52 -21.53 49.99
CA ALA A 6 -1.87 -20.32 50.73
C ALA A 6 -2.41 -19.29 49.71
N ALA A 7 -3.60 -18.76 49.96
CA ALA A 7 -4.24 -17.74 49.12
C ALA A 7 -3.56 -16.35 49.17
N GLY A 8 -2.24 -16.31 49.43
CA GLY A 8 -1.46 -15.09 49.68
C GLY A 8 -0.26 -14.87 48.75
N ASP A 9 0.09 -15.85 47.90
CA ASP A 9 1.23 -15.72 46.98
C ASP A 9 0.89 -14.95 45.69
N TYR A 10 -0.40 -14.63 45.50
CA TYR A 10 -0.93 -13.89 44.36
C TYR A 10 -1.76 -12.71 44.86
N THR A 11 -1.64 -11.56 44.19
CA THR A 11 -2.41 -10.36 44.51
C THR A 11 -3.23 -9.93 43.29
N PHE A 12 -4.51 -9.61 43.53
CA PHE A 12 -5.42 -9.04 42.52
C PHE A 12 -5.51 -7.52 42.62
N THR A 13 -4.81 -6.89 43.57
CA THR A 13 -4.89 -5.45 43.84
C THR A 13 -3.67 -4.68 43.35
N PHE A 14 -2.73 -5.35 42.66
CA PHE A 14 -1.59 -4.69 42.06
C PHE A 14 -2.02 -3.94 40.79
N GLY A 15 -1.78 -2.62 40.74
CA GLY A 15 -2.27 -1.75 39.67
C GLY A 15 -1.55 -0.40 39.63
N GLY A 16 -2.06 0.52 38.79
CA GLY A 16 -1.44 1.83 38.56
C GLY A 16 -0.27 1.80 37.58
N THR A 17 0.39 2.93 37.37
CA THR A 17 1.54 3.03 36.44
C THR A 17 2.69 2.10 36.81
N SER A 18 2.89 1.83 38.10
CA SER A 18 3.85 0.83 38.60
C SER A 18 3.59 -0.59 38.09
N SER A 19 2.36 -0.91 37.69
CA SER A 19 2.01 -2.21 37.08
C SER A 19 2.25 -2.25 35.56
N ALA A 20 2.34 -1.10 34.91
CA ALA A 20 2.70 -1.01 33.49
C ALA A 20 4.20 -1.27 33.27
N THR A 21 5.06 -0.78 34.17
CA THR A 21 6.52 -0.97 34.11
C THR A 21 6.95 -2.45 33.99
N PRO A 22 6.48 -3.39 34.84
CA PRO A 22 6.87 -4.80 34.72
C PRO A 22 6.32 -5.48 33.45
N LEU A 23 5.21 -5.00 32.87
CA LEU A 23 4.71 -5.51 31.59
C LEU A 23 5.64 -5.13 30.43
N VAL A 24 6.08 -3.87 30.39
CA VAL A 24 7.07 -3.40 29.41
C VAL A 24 8.41 -4.12 29.59
N ALA A 25 8.86 -4.30 30.84
CA ALA A 25 10.07 -5.08 31.13
C ALA A 25 9.95 -6.54 30.69
N GLY A 26 8.79 -7.17 30.89
CA GLY A 26 8.50 -8.51 30.40
C GLY A 26 8.55 -8.61 28.87
N LEU A 27 8.00 -7.61 28.15
CA LEU A 27 8.11 -7.56 26.70
C LEU A 27 9.55 -7.36 26.22
N ALA A 28 10.34 -6.51 26.88
CA ALA A 28 11.75 -6.33 26.56
C ALA A 28 12.53 -7.64 26.70
N ALA A 29 12.27 -8.39 27.77
CA ALA A 29 12.87 -9.70 27.99
C ALA A 29 12.47 -10.72 26.91
N LEU A 30 11.21 -10.68 26.44
CA LEU A 30 10.76 -11.52 25.34
C LEU A 30 11.47 -11.17 24.02
N LEU A 31 11.64 -9.89 23.70
CA LEU A 31 12.38 -9.45 22.51
C LEU A 31 13.84 -9.90 22.55
N LEU A 32 14.51 -9.73 23.69
CA LEU A 32 15.88 -10.20 23.90
C LEU A 32 16.01 -11.73 23.89
N SER A 33 14.93 -12.46 24.15
CA SER A 33 14.91 -13.93 24.04
C SER A 33 14.81 -14.41 22.59
N VAL A 34 14.27 -13.57 21.70
CA VAL A 34 14.19 -13.81 20.26
C VAL A 34 15.51 -13.46 19.60
N ASP A 35 16.03 -12.26 19.88
CA ASP A 35 17.30 -11.77 19.38
C ASP A 35 18.11 -11.15 20.52
N GLY A 36 19.18 -11.87 20.90
CA GLY A 36 20.06 -11.49 22.01
C GLY A 36 21.05 -10.38 21.67
N ASP A 37 21.17 -10.00 20.40
CA ASP A 37 22.07 -8.94 19.94
C ASP A 37 21.40 -7.56 19.96
N LEU A 38 20.07 -7.49 20.17
CA LEU A 38 19.32 -6.24 20.25
C LEU A 38 19.85 -5.32 21.35
N ILE A 39 20.13 -4.07 20.99
CA ILE A 39 20.48 -3.02 21.96
C ILE A 39 19.23 -2.30 22.47
N SER A 40 19.36 -1.60 23.60
CA SER A 40 18.22 -0.94 24.27
C SER A 40 17.44 0.02 23.37
N ASP A 41 18.09 0.69 22.42
CA ASP A 41 17.44 1.62 21.50
C ASP A 41 16.59 0.89 20.45
N GLU A 42 17.05 -0.27 19.98
CA GLU A 42 16.30 -1.13 19.04
C GLU A 42 15.08 -1.74 19.74
N VAL A 43 15.26 -2.29 20.94
CA VAL A 43 14.14 -2.80 21.77
C VAL A 43 13.09 -1.71 21.97
N LYS A 44 13.51 -0.48 22.29
CA LYS A 44 12.61 0.66 22.45
C LYS A 44 11.90 1.01 21.13
N LYS A 45 12.64 1.08 20.02
CA LYS A 45 12.10 1.35 18.68
C LYS A 45 11.02 0.34 18.30
N ILE A 46 11.30 -0.96 18.44
CA ILE A 46 10.36 -2.04 18.15
C ILE A 46 9.06 -1.84 18.93
N MET A 47 9.15 -1.59 20.25
CA MET A 47 7.96 -1.38 21.08
C MET A 47 7.15 -0.14 20.68
N MET A 48 7.80 0.92 20.20
CA MET A 48 7.13 2.15 19.76
C MET A 48 6.42 1.94 18.42
N GLU A 49 7.08 1.32 17.43
CA GLU A 49 6.51 1.10 16.09
C GLU A 49 5.37 0.08 16.08
N THR A 50 5.44 -0.90 16.98
CA THR A 50 4.46 -2.00 17.05
C THR A 50 3.32 -1.74 18.03
N ALA A 51 3.33 -0.60 18.73
CA ALA A 51 2.27 -0.24 19.64
C ALA A 51 0.92 -0.08 18.92
N ASP A 52 -0.15 -0.47 19.62
CA ASP A 52 -1.51 -0.24 19.17
C ASP A 52 -1.95 1.16 19.59
N LYS A 53 -2.36 1.98 18.62
CA LYS A 53 -3.00 3.27 18.92
C LYS A 53 -4.36 3.00 19.57
N ILE A 54 -4.49 3.37 20.83
CA ILE A 54 -5.72 3.25 21.61
C ILE A 54 -6.39 4.60 21.79
N ASP A 55 -7.70 4.61 22.00
CA ASP A 55 -8.46 5.85 22.22
C ASP A 55 -8.29 6.85 21.05
N LEU A 56 -8.54 6.40 19.82
CA LEU A 56 -8.31 7.21 18.61
C LEU A 56 -9.11 8.52 18.56
N ALA A 57 -10.23 8.60 19.30
CA ALA A 57 -11.09 9.77 19.33
C ALA A 57 -10.53 10.90 20.22
N GLN A 58 -9.85 10.56 21.32
CA GLN A 58 -9.34 11.54 22.31
C GLN A 58 -7.83 11.46 22.55
N GLY A 59 -7.16 10.48 21.95
CA GLY A 59 -5.74 10.21 22.16
C GLY A 59 -4.80 11.19 21.48
N GLU A 60 -5.28 12.07 20.59
CA GLU A 60 -4.48 13.17 20.00
C GLU A 60 -3.13 12.72 19.38
N TYR A 61 -3.12 11.59 18.67
CA TYR A 61 -1.88 11.10 18.04
C TYR A 61 -1.47 12.01 16.89
N VAL A 62 -0.27 12.60 16.99
CA VAL A 62 0.38 13.35 15.92
C VAL A 62 1.70 12.65 15.59
N ASN A 63 1.93 12.33 14.31
CA ASN A 63 3.10 11.54 13.86
C ASN A 63 3.30 10.24 14.68
N GLY A 64 2.20 9.56 15.00
CA GLY A 64 2.23 8.30 15.75
C GLY A 64 2.43 8.44 17.27
N HIS A 65 2.52 9.65 17.80
CA HIS A 65 2.72 9.90 19.24
C HIS A 65 1.55 10.69 19.85
N SER A 66 1.04 10.18 20.97
CA SER A 66 0.01 10.78 21.83
C SER A 66 0.64 11.41 23.08
N PRO A 67 0.22 12.61 23.52
CA PRO A 67 0.65 13.15 24.81
C PRO A 67 0.17 12.33 26.02
N TRP A 68 -0.85 11.49 25.85
CA TRP A 68 -1.47 10.68 26.91
C TRP A 68 -0.96 9.25 26.93
N TYR A 69 -0.75 8.66 25.74
CA TYR A 69 -0.48 7.24 25.58
C TYR A 69 0.88 6.96 24.94
N GLY A 70 1.70 7.99 24.67
CA GLY A 70 2.94 7.83 23.92
C GLY A 70 2.67 7.25 22.54
N HIS A 71 3.40 6.21 22.14
CA HIS A 71 3.13 5.51 20.88
C HIS A 71 1.92 4.57 20.92
N GLY A 72 1.29 4.39 22.08
CA GLY A 72 0.11 3.56 22.27
C GLY A 72 0.34 2.41 23.26
N ARG A 73 -0.57 1.44 23.25
CA ARG A 73 -0.48 0.24 24.09
C ARG A 73 0.50 -0.74 23.49
N ILE A 74 1.41 -1.29 24.31
CA ILE A 74 2.33 -2.35 23.87
C ILE A 74 1.56 -3.54 23.25
N ASN A 75 2.10 -4.08 22.15
CA ASN A 75 1.56 -5.26 21.49
C ASN A 75 2.66 -6.32 21.38
N ALA A 76 2.64 -7.30 22.28
CA ALA A 76 3.69 -8.31 22.35
C ALA A 76 3.79 -9.16 21.08
N HIS A 77 2.65 -9.46 20.43
CA HIS A 77 2.63 -10.25 19.22
C HIS A 77 3.29 -9.50 18.06
N ARG A 78 2.88 -8.25 17.80
CA ARG A 78 3.48 -7.41 16.74
C ARG A 78 4.95 -7.13 17.02
N ALA A 79 5.32 -6.88 18.28
CA ALA A 79 6.71 -6.66 18.68
C ALA A 79 7.60 -7.88 18.41
N LEU A 80 7.13 -9.09 18.73
CA LEU A 80 7.90 -10.32 18.51
C LEU A 80 8.01 -10.67 17.03
N MET A 81 6.94 -10.50 16.25
CA MET A 81 7.01 -10.65 14.78
C MET A 81 8.07 -9.73 14.21
N PHE A 82 8.04 -8.44 14.58
CA PHE A 82 9.02 -7.45 14.14
C PHE A 82 10.46 -7.83 14.54
N ALA A 83 10.68 -8.33 15.76
CA ALA A 83 12.01 -8.75 16.22
C ALA A 83 12.52 -10.05 15.56
N GLN A 84 11.62 -10.98 15.23
CA GLN A 84 11.97 -12.23 14.52
C GLN A 84 12.35 -11.97 13.05
N GLU A 85 11.80 -10.91 12.47
CA GLU A 85 11.95 -10.57 11.05
C GLU A 85 13.15 -9.64 10.77
N GLY A 86 13.77 -9.06 11.82
CA GLY A 86 14.83 -8.06 11.70
C GLY A 86 14.32 -6.73 11.11
N GLU A 87 15.16 -5.69 10.99
CA GLU A 87 14.80 -4.40 10.39
C GLU A 87 14.43 -4.50 8.88
N THR A 88 13.35 -5.18 8.52
CA THR A 88 12.53 -4.81 7.38
C THR A 88 11.31 -4.09 7.92
N ALA A 89 11.46 -2.78 8.17
CA ALA A 89 10.32 -1.91 7.98
C ALA A 89 9.78 -2.25 6.59
N VAL A 90 8.52 -2.70 6.51
CA VAL A 90 7.85 -3.01 5.25
C VAL A 90 7.74 -1.68 4.51
N GLN A 91 8.80 -1.31 3.80
CA GLN A 91 8.79 -0.11 2.98
C GLN A 91 7.89 -0.41 1.80
N PRO A 92 7.00 0.53 1.41
CA PRO A 92 6.20 0.35 0.23
C PRO A 92 7.11 0.03 -0.95
N GLU A 93 6.88 -1.11 -1.58
CA GLU A 93 7.56 -1.51 -2.80
C GLU A 93 6.78 -0.99 -3.99
N VAL A 94 7.49 -0.68 -5.07
CA VAL A 94 6.87 -0.27 -6.33
C VAL A 94 7.20 -1.30 -7.38
N LEU A 95 6.17 -1.96 -7.93
CA LEU A 95 6.32 -2.75 -9.14
C LEU A 95 5.86 -1.93 -10.33
N PHE A 96 6.77 -1.77 -11.28
CA PHE A 96 6.53 -1.07 -12.52
C PHE A 96 6.43 -2.07 -13.68
N VAL A 97 5.28 -2.08 -14.36
CA VAL A 97 5.00 -2.91 -15.54
C VAL A 97 4.72 -2.00 -16.73
N GLU A 98 5.47 -2.17 -17.82
CA GLU A 98 5.19 -1.49 -19.09
C GLU A 98 5.56 -2.34 -20.28
N HIS A 99 4.95 -1.99 -21.40
CA HIS A 99 5.41 -2.48 -22.69
C HIS A 99 5.13 -1.50 -23.82
N ARG A 100 5.88 -1.69 -24.91
CA ARG A 100 5.64 -1.02 -26.18
C ARG A 100 4.79 -1.94 -27.04
N VAL A 101 3.70 -1.41 -27.59
CA VAL A 101 2.72 -2.20 -28.35
C VAL A 101 2.59 -1.74 -29.79
N ASN A 102 2.77 -0.44 -30.05
CA ASN A 102 2.58 0.18 -31.38
C ASN A 102 1.28 -0.34 -32.05
N LYS A 103 0.18 -0.31 -31.28
CA LYS A 103 -1.10 -0.90 -31.68
C LYS A 103 -1.93 0.16 -32.41
N PRO A 104 -2.36 -0.07 -33.67
CA PRO A 104 -3.19 0.87 -34.40
C PRO A 104 -4.52 1.15 -33.66
N ILE A 105 -4.91 2.42 -33.62
CA ILE A 105 -6.21 2.86 -33.14
C ILE A 105 -7.18 2.78 -34.32
N GLY A 106 -8.30 2.07 -34.11
CA GLY A 106 -9.31 1.92 -35.14
C GLY A 106 -10.20 3.16 -35.25
N ASP A 107 -10.51 3.56 -36.48
CA ASP A 107 -11.43 4.66 -36.78
C ASP A 107 -12.84 4.37 -36.21
N LEU A 108 -13.36 5.29 -35.38
CA LEU A 108 -14.65 5.15 -34.68
C LEU A 108 -14.83 3.82 -33.92
N ALA A 109 -13.73 3.24 -33.43
CA ALA A 109 -13.71 1.95 -32.75
C ALA A 109 -12.91 2.00 -31.44
N GLU A 110 -13.21 1.10 -30.53
CA GLU A 110 -12.41 0.89 -29.33
C GLU A 110 -11.22 -0.01 -29.64
N THR A 111 -10.02 0.49 -29.37
CA THR A 111 -8.78 -0.27 -29.33
C THR A 111 -8.37 -0.45 -27.88
N GLU A 112 -8.27 -1.69 -27.42
CA GLU A 112 -7.79 -2.03 -26.09
C GLU A 112 -6.45 -2.75 -26.13
N ASP A 113 -5.65 -2.69 -25.07
CA ASP A 113 -4.43 -3.48 -24.94
C ASP A 113 -4.20 -3.91 -23.46
N PRO A 114 -3.89 -5.20 -23.20
CA PRO A 114 -3.75 -5.72 -21.84
C PRO A 114 -2.31 -5.68 -21.29
N ILE A 115 -2.19 -5.49 -19.97
CA ILE A 115 -0.99 -5.78 -19.16
C ILE A 115 -1.40 -6.63 -17.96
N VAL A 116 -0.65 -7.70 -17.70
CA VAL A 116 -0.84 -8.54 -16.51
C VAL A 116 0.00 -7.99 -15.36
N PHE A 117 -0.65 -7.60 -14.27
CA PHE A 117 0.04 -7.34 -13.00
C PHE A 117 0.13 -8.65 -12.20
N PRO A 118 1.35 -9.16 -11.91
CA PRO A 118 1.51 -10.55 -11.49
C PRO A 118 1.27 -10.80 -9.99
N LEU A 119 1.36 -9.75 -9.17
CA LEU A 119 1.35 -9.88 -7.71
C LEU A 119 -0.06 -9.73 -7.13
N ASP A 120 -0.44 -10.63 -6.23
CA ASP A 120 -1.61 -10.49 -5.37
C ASP A 120 -1.29 -9.63 -4.16
N VAL A 121 -1.33 -8.32 -4.39
CA VAL A 121 -1.02 -7.28 -3.41
C VAL A 121 -2.12 -6.23 -3.42
N THR A 122 -2.24 -5.51 -2.31
CA THR A 122 -3.19 -4.40 -2.19
C THR A 122 -2.59 -3.13 -2.77
N ILE A 123 -3.38 -2.38 -3.55
CA ILE A 123 -2.96 -1.10 -4.13
C ILE A 123 -2.97 -0.01 -3.05
N GLU A 124 -1.80 0.56 -2.74
CA GLU A 124 -1.68 1.74 -1.88
C GLU A 124 -1.59 3.04 -2.69
N GLU A 125 -0.81 3.01 -3.76
CA GLU A 125 -0.73 4.07 -4.74
C GLU A 125 -0.65 3.46 -6.14
N ILE A 126 -1.10 4.21 -7.14
CA ILE A 126 -1.07 3.79 -8.53
C ILE A 126 -0.70 4.96 -9.44
N GLU A 127 0.20 4.70 -10.39
CA GLU A 127 0.53 5.57 -11.51
C GLU A 127 0.15 4.86 -12.80
N ALA A 128 -0.69 5.49 -13.64
CA ALA A 128 -0.96 5.05 -15.00
C ALA A 128 -0.28 5.99 -16.00
N ARG A 129 0.48 5.42 -16.94
CA ARG A 129 1.17 6.21 -17.97
C ARG A 129 0.95 5.64 -19.35
N PHE A 130 0.81 6.52 -20.33
CA PHE A 130 0.70 6.12 -21.72
C PHE A 130 1.35 7.13 -22.67
N GLU A 131 1.73 6.62 -23.83
CA GLU A 131 2.16 7.37 -24.99
C GLU A 131 1.31 6.95 -26.20
N ILE A 132 0.61 7.90 -26.79
CA ILE A 132 -0.23 7.72 -27.97
C ILE A 132 0.25 8.69 -29.06
N GLN A 133 0.30 8.22 -30.29
CA GLN A 133 0.50 9.06 -31.47
C GLN A 133 -0.83 9.15 -32.21
N HIS A 134 -1.35 10.36 -32.41
CA HIS A 134 -2.64 10.57 -33.09
C HIS A 134 -2.64 11.92 -33.80
N ALA A 135 -3.30 12.03 -34.95
CA ALA A 135 -3.35 13.28 -35.71
C ALA A 135 -4.16 14.38 -35.02
N ARG A 136 -5.17 14.00 -34.21
CA ARG A 136 -5.98 14.91 -33.41
C ARG A 136 -6.18 14.39 -31.99
N PRO A 137 -5.38 14.84 -31.03
CA PRO A 137 -5.49 14.42 -29.64
C PRO A 137 -6.81 14.78 -28.95
N GLN A 138 -7.45 15.85 -29.40
CA GLN A 138 -8.73 16.35 -28.87
C GLN A 138 -9.92 15.39 -29.08
N ASP A 139 -9.81 14.45 -30.02
CA ASP A 139 -10.89 13.54 -30.39
C ASP A 139 -10.75 12.16 -29.71
N LEU A 140 -9.73 11.99 -28.87
CA LEU A 140 -9.47 10.73 -28.17
C LEU A 140 -10.11 10.67 -26.78
N ARG A 141 -10.73 9.52 -26.47
CA ARG A 141 -10.98 9.10 -25.10
C ARG A 141 -10.07 7.96 -24.70
N VAL A 142 -9.49 8.06 -23.51
CA VAL A 142 -8.63 7.03 -22.93
C VAL A 142 -9.18 6.61 -21.58
N GLY A 143 -9.39 5.30 -21.41
CA GLY A 143 -9.84 4.67 -20.18
C GLY A 143 -8.85 3.60 -19.71
N LEU A 144 -8.85 3.34 -18.40
CA LEU A 144 -8.14 2.22 -17.78
C LEU A 144 -9.18 1.30 -17.12
N GLU A 145 -9.19 0.03 -17.49
CA GLU A 145 -9.99 -1.00 -16.82
C GLU A 145 -9.12 -1.83 -15.86
N SER A 146 -9.57 -1.95 -14.61
CA SER A 146 -8.93 -2.80 -13.59
C SER A 146 -9.36 -4.27 -13.69
N PRO A 147 -8.63 -5.22 -13.07
CA PRO A 147 -8.93 -6.65 -13.13
C PRO A 147 -10.32 -7.05 -12.61
N ASP A 148 -10.93 -6.20 -11.78
CA ASP A 148 -12.29 -6.38 -11.27
C ASP A 148 -13.38 -5.67 -12.11
N GLY A 149 -13.01 -5.16 -13.29
CA GLY A 149 -13.92 -4.59 -14.28
C GLY A 149 -14.34 -3.14 -14.02
N ARG A 150 -13.60 -2.39 -13.18
CA ARG A 150 -13.87 -0.95 -12.99
C ARG A 150 -13.14 -0.15 -14.05
N GLU A 151 -13.86 0.77 -14.68
CA GLU A 151 -13.31 1.66 -15.69
C GLU A 151 -13.04 3.06 -15.11
N LEU A 152 -11.83 3.57 -15.34
CA LEU A 152 -11.37 4.89 -14.93
C LEU A 152 -11.16 5.76 -16.18
N PRO A 153 -11.86 6.89 -16.32
CA PRO A 153 -11.67 7.80 -17.45
C PRO A 153 -10.38 8.61 -17.23
N LEU A 154 -9.30 8.27 -17.92
CA LEU A 154 -8.02 8.97 -17.81
C LEU A 154 -8.00 10.26 -18.62
N LEU A 155 -8.52 10.24 -19.85
CA LEU A 155 -8.48 11.38 -20.76
C LEU A 155 -9.76 11.46 -21.58
N ALA A 156 -10.28 12.67 -21.77
CA ALA A 156 -11.42 12.97 -22.64
C ALA A 156 -11.09 14.19 -23.49
N GLY A 157 -10.36 13.93 -24.57
CA GLY A 157 -9.72 14.94 -25.40
C GLY A 157 -8.45 15.51 -24.76
N ASP A 158 -7.46 15.78 -25.59
CA ASP A 158 -6.26 16.51 -25.20
C ASP A 158 -6.20 17.89 -25.85
N ALA A 159 -5.89 18.92 -25.06
CA ALA A 159 -5.75 20.29 -25.54
C ALA A 159 -4.39 20.57 -26.20
N ASP A 160 -3.42 19.65 -26.09
CA ASP A 160 -2.13 19.74 -26.74
C ASP A 160 -2.28 19.33 -28.22
N ASP A 161 -2.02 20.27 -29.13
CA ASP A 161 -2.14 20.07 -30.59
C ASP A 161 -0.91 19.36 -31.17
N GLN A 162 -0.20 18.59 -30.35
CA GLN A 162 0.92 17.76 -30.75
C GLN A 162 0.42 16.38 -31.13
N ASN A 163 0.89 15.82 -32.26
CA ASN A 163 0.56 14.44 -32.66
C ASN A 163 1.18 13.35 -31.75
N ARG A 164 1.55 13.70 -30.52
CA ARG A 164 2.18 12.84 -29.52
C ARG A 164 1.67 13.23 -28.15
N ILE A 165 0.95 12.31 -27.53
CA ILE A 165 0.29 12.48 -26.25
C ILE A 165 1.04 11.63 -25.25
N VAL A 166 1.71 12.26 -24.28
CA VAL A 166 2.38 11.58 -23.18
C VAL A 166 1.73 12.04 -21.90
N ARG A 167 1.06 11.12 -21.19
CA ARG A 167 0.34 11.45 -19.96
C ARG A 167 0.72 10.49 -18.85
N VAL A 168 0.68 11.04 -17.64
CA VAL A 168 0.95 10.32 -16.40
C VAL A 168 -0.10 10.77 -15.39
N PHE A 169 -0.83 9.81 -14.82
CA PHE A 169 -1.87 10.03 -13.84
C PHE A 169 -1.47 9.29 -12.56
N ARG A 170 -1.46 9.99 -11.43
CA ARG A 170 -1.11 9.42 -10.13
C ARG A 170 -2.28 9.53 -9.17
N SER A 171 -2.46 8.53 -8.32
CA SER A 171 -3.39 8.61 -7.19
C SER A 171 -3.08 9.77 -6.23
N THR A 172 -1.81 10.22 -6.16
CA THR A 172 -1.39 11.36 -5.35
C THR A 172 -1.84 12.71 -5.92
N ASP A 173 -1.89 12.82 -7.25
CA ASP A 173 -2.24 14.05 -7.96
C ASP A 173 -3.76 14.12 -8.21
N GLU A 174 -4.38 12.96 -8.47
CA GLU A 174 -5.80 12.80 -8.84
C GLU A 174 -6.51 11.78 -7.91
N PRO A 175 -6.63 12.07 -6.59
CA PRO A 175 -7.14 11.09 -5.63
C PRO A 175 -8.59 10.65 -5.91
N GLY A 176 -9.42 11.52 -6.47
CA GLY A 176 -10.80 11.20 -6.82
C GLY A 176 -10.94 10.19 -7.96
N LEU A 177 -10.02 10.24 -8.94
CA LEU A 177 -9.99 9.32 -10.08
C LEU A 177 -9.66 7.89 -9.65
N PHE A 178 -8.67 7.76 -8.74
CA PHE A 178 -8.16 6.46 -8.30
C PHE A 178 -8.75 5.94 -6.98
N ALA A 179 -9.54 6.75 -6.25
CA ALA A 179 -10.14 6.37 -4.98
C ALA A 179 -10.84 5.00 -4.99
N PRO A 180 -11.57 4.58 -6.06
CA PRO A 180 -12.15 3.25 -6.08
C PRO A 180 -11.10 2.14 -5.98
N LEU A 181 -9.94 2.30 -6.61
CA LEU A 181 -8.90 1.26 -6.74
C LEU A 181 -8.06 1.09 -5.46
N LEU A 182 -7.94 2.13 -4.64
CA LEU A 182 -7.13 2.07 -3.41
C LEU A 182 -7.70 1.02 -2.44
N GLY A 183 -6.85 0.11 -1.99
CA GLY A 183 -7.25 -1.01 -1.13
C GLY A 183 -7.77 -2.25 -1.87
N ALA A 184 -7.88 -2.22 -3.21
CA ALA A 184 -8.23 -3.40 -4.00
C ALA A 184 -6.99 -4.24 -4.34
N SER A 185 -7.20 -5.50 -4.75
CA SER A 185 -6.10 -6.33 -5.28
C SER A 185 -5.62 -5.78 -6.62
N ALA A 186 -4.31 -5.75 -6.80
CA ALA A 186 -3.64 -5.36 -8.03
C ALA A 186 -3.57 -6.49 -9.07
N GLN A 187 -3.75 -7.76 -8.65
CA GLN A 187 -3.48 -8.92 -9.49
C GLN A 187 -4.45 -9.04 -10.65
N GLY A 188 -3.91 -9.34 -11.83
CA GLY A 188 -4.69 -9.73 -13.00
C GLY A 188 -4.47 -8.83 -14.20
N GLU A 189 -5.39 -8.90 -15.15
CA GLU A 189 -5.31 -8.17 -16.41
C GLU A 189 -5.88 -6.76 -16.27
N TRP A 190 -5.05 -5.77 -16.57
CA TRP A 190 -5.42 -4.37 -16.72
C TRP A 190 -5.49 -4.04 -18.20
N HIS A 191 -6.47 -3.24 -18.61
CA HIS A 191 -6.65 -2.86 -20.02
C HIS A 191 -6.60 -1.36 -20.20
N LEU A 192 -5.73 -0.88 -21.09
CA LEU A 192 -5.83 0.49 -21.61
C LEU A 192 -6.79 0.50 -22.80
N LYS A 193 -7.87 1.25 -22.71
CA LYS A 193 -8.88 1.42 -23.77
C LYS A 193 -8.75 2.79 -24.40
N VAL A 194 -8.68 2.84 -25.73
CA VAL A 194 -8.59 4.07 -26.50
C VAL A 194 -9.69 4.06 -27.56
N VAL A 195 -10.48 5.14 -27.61
CA VAL A 195 -11.51 5.35 -28.61
C VAL A 195 -11.22 6.65 -29.33
N ASP A 196 -11.15 6.59 -30.66
CA ASP A 196 -11.23 7.77 -31.52
C ASP A 196 -12.70 8.08 -31.82
N GLU A 197 -13.14 9.31 -31.51
CA GLU A 197 -14.53 9.75 -31.71
C GLU A 197 -14.73 10.55 -33.00
N ALA A 198 -13.68 10.83 -33.76
CA ALA A 198 -13.73 11.46 -35.07
C ALA A 198 -13.43 10.45 -36.18
N ALA A 199 -13.85 10.76 -37.41
CA ALA A 199 -13.66 9.88 -38.56
C ALA A 199 -12.37 10.22 -39.31
N GLN A 200 -11.72 9.20 -39.89
CA GLN A 200 -10.61 9.29 -40.85
C GLN A 200 -9.23 9.66 -40.29
N GLU A 201 -9.04 9.54 -38.98
CA GLU A 201 -7.77 9.82 -38.33
C GLU A 201 -7.07 8.53 -37.92
N GLU A 202 -5.77 8.46 -38.19
CA GLU A 202 -4.95 7.30 -37.86
C GLU A 202 -4.08 7.64 -36.66
N GLY A 203 -3.96 6.69 -35.74
CA GLY A 203 -2.98 6.75 -34.67
C GLY A 203 -2.65 5.38 -34.12
N GLU A 204 -1.80 5.37 -33.10
CA GLU A 204 -1.39 4.15 -32.43
C GLU A 204 -1.15 4.38 -30.95
N ILE A 205 -1.47 3.36 -30.16
CA ILE A 205 -0.97 3.21 -28.80
C ILE A 205 0.50 2.82 -28.93
N VAL A 206 1.41 3.74 -28.63
CA VAL A 206 2.85 3.51 -28.76
C VAL A 206 3.32 2.61 -27.63
N LYS A 207 3.05 3.01 -26.38
CA LYS A 207 3.37 2.25 -25.17
C LYS A 207 2.52 2.70 -24.00
N TRP A 208 2.38 1.83 -22.99
CA TRP A 208 1.74 2.19 -21.73
C TRP A 208 2.22 1.29 -20.60
N GLY A 209 1.90 1.67 -19.37
CA GLY A 209 2.26 0.92 -18.18
C GLY A 209 1.62 1.43 -16.90
N LEU A 210 1.82 0.65 -15.84
CA LEU A 210 1.36 0.91 -14.50
C LEU A 210 2.54 0.85 -13.53
N ALA A 211 2.59 1.76 -12.56
CA ALA A 211 3.36 1.59 -11.33
C ALA A 211 2.36 1.38 -10.20
N ILE A 212 2.52 0.33 -9.40
CA ILE A 212 1.72 0.11 -8.21
C ILE A 212 2.65 0.08 -7.01
N THR A 213 2.38 0.97 -6.06
CA THR A 213 2.97 0.96 -4.74
C THR A 213 2.14 0.04 -3.85
N TYR A 214 2.80 -0.89 -3.17
CA TYR A 214 2.17 -1.86 -2.29
C TYR A 214 3.05 -2.16 -1.08
N GLU A 215 2.43 -2.53 0.04
CA GLU A 215 3.14 -3.15 1.15
C GLU A 215 3.34 -4.65 0.86
N PRO A 216 4.59 -5.17 0.79
CA PRO A 216 4.82 -6.60 0.59
C PRO A 216 4.22 -7.42 1.74
N LEU A 217 3.49 -8.48 1.39
CA LEU A 217 3.00 -9.46 2.35
C LEU A 217 4.20 -10.12 3.04
N LEU A 218 4.24 -10.05 4.37
CA LEU A 218 5.22 -10.77 5.18
C LEU A 218 5.12 -12.27 4.88
N ILE A 219 6.13 -12.83 4.20
CA ILE A 219 6.26 -14.27 4.06
C ILE A 219 6.61 -14.80 5.45
N GLN A 220 5.64 -15.40 6.13
CA GLN A 220 5.95 -16.12 7.38
C GLN A 220 6.98 -17.20 7.08
N PRO A 221 8.13 -17.24 7.77
CA PRO A 221 9.06 -18.34 7.61
C PRO A 221 8.32 -19.64 7.97
N SER A 222 8.36 -20.59 7.03
CA SER A 222 7.80 -21.91 7.24
C SER A 222 8.71 -22.69 8.19
N GLY A 223 8.29 -22.82 9.45
CA GLY A 223 8.79 -23.83 10.39
C GLY A 223 9.80 -23.35 11.41
#